data_AF-A0A1C3EBH8-F1
#
_entry.id   AF-A0A1C3EBH8-F1
#
_cell.length_a   1.000
_cell.length_b   1.000
_cell.length_c   1.000
_cell.angle_alpha   90.00
_cell.angle_beta   90.00
_cell.angle_gamma   90.00
#
_symmetry.space_group_name_H-M   'P 1'
#
loop_
_entity.id
_entity.type
_entity.pdbx_description
1 polymer ?
#
loop_
_entity_poly.entity_id
_entity_poly.type
_entity_poly.pdbx_seq_one_letter_code
_entity_poly.pdbx_strand_id
1 'polypeptide(L)'
;MKRSAIMLSLLAGFAAFSSSVAASEHKIGLGMGSNYNGIGGYYGINSQESLMYGSAGCLALVQHSNNDISTDCGVGAGYLSTSLFFADDNKHAVGVHVGTTYNTLDDKNEWQGYVAPQYVYFVDGINKQSVKFGGSIIFSEDEGEVKEALTLNMGYQF
;
A
#
# COMPACT_ATOMS: atom_id res chain seq x y z
N MET A 1 -25.30 -17.95 7.64
CA MET A 1 -24.45 -18.45 8.76
C MET A 1 -23.03 -18.89 8.35
N LYS A 2 -22.62 -18.88 7.06
CA LYS A 2 -21.26 -19.29 6.63
C LYS A 2 -20.23 -18.16 6.48
N ARG A 3 -20.62 -16.88 6.58
CA ARG A 3 -19.72 -15.73 6.40
C ARG A 3 -18.92 -15.36 7.66
N SER A 4 -19.43 -15.61 8.86
CA SER A 4 -18.73 -15.30 10.12
C SER A 4 -17.54 -16.22 10.42
N ALA A 5 -17.54 -17.46 9.90
CA ALA A 5 -16.43 -18.40 10.14
C ALA A 5 -15.16 -17.99 9.38
N ILE A 6 -15.30 -17.44 8.17
CA ILE A 6 -14.17 -17.03 7.32
C ILE A 6 -13.48 -15.79 7.90
N MET A 7 -14.27 -14.83 8.43
CA MET A 7 -13.74 -13.63 9.08
C MET A 7 -12.95 -13.97 10.37
N LEU A 8 -13.39 -14.99 11.11
CA LEU A 8 -12.72 -15.41 12.34
C LEU A 8 -11.39 -16.14 12.08
N SER A 9 -11.30 -16.90 10.97
CA SER A 9 -10.04 -17.52 10.54
C SER A 9 -9.01 -16.52 10.00
N LEU A 10 -9.43 -15.41 9.38
CA LEU A 10 -8.50 -14.35 8.96
C LEU A 10 -7.91 -13.59 10.16
N LEU A 11 -8.70 -13.33 11.21
CA LEU A 11 -8.19 -12.70 12.44
C LEU A 11 -7.21 -13.59 13.21
N ALA A 12 -7.44 -14.91 13.21
CA ALA A 12 -6.57 -15.87 13.89
C ALA A 12 -5.18 -16.00 13.23
N GLY A 13 -5.08 -15.80 11.91
CA GLY A 13 -3.79 -15.80 11.19
C GLY A 13 -2.91 -14.58 11.52
N PHE A 14 -3.52 -13.44 11.88
CA PHE A 14 -2.79 -12.21 12.20
C PHE A 14 -2.08 -12.26 13.58
N ALA A 15 -2.57 -13.11 14.49
CA ALA A 15 -2.01 -13.23 15.84
C ALA A 15 -0.70 -14.05 15.90
N ALA A 16 -0.37 -14.81 14.85
CA ALA A 16 0.81 -15.68 14.82
C ALA A 16 2.14 -14.94 14.58
N PHE A 17 2.12 -13.63 14.31
CA PHE A 17 3.33 -12.83 14.04
C PHE A 17 3.84 -12.06 15.28
N SER A 18 3.59 -12.55 16.49
CA SER A 18 4.08 -11.93 17.73
C SER A 18 5.56 -12.24 17.96
N SER A 19 6.42 -11.78 17.05
CA SER A 19 7.86 -11.73 17.26
C SER A 19 8.19 -10.40 17.92
N SER A 20 8.74 -10.45 19.14
CA SER A 20 9.60 -9.43 19.76
C SER A 20 9.59 -8.07 19.05
N VAL A 21 8.89 -7.09 19.62
CA VAL A 21 9.01 -5.66 19.23
C VAL A 21 10.43 -5.19 19.56
N ALA A 22 11.36 -5.48 18.65
CA ALA A 22 12.64 -4.79 18.54
C ALA A 22 12.33 -3.33 18.19
N ALA A 23 13.00 -2.40 18.87
CA ALA A 23 12.86 -0.93 18.77
C ALA A 23 12.03 -0.45 17.57
N SER A 24 10.74 -0.18 17.82
CA SER A 24 9.82 0.36 16.82
C SER A 24 10.27 1.77 16.44
N GLU A 25 10.83 1.91 15.24
CA GLU A 25 11.12 3.23 14.68
C GLU A 25 9.94 3.69 13.84
N HIS A 26 9.58 4.97 13.99
CA HIS A 26 8.58 5.59 13.14
C HIS A 26 9.22 6.06 11.84
N LYS A 27 8.55 5.79 10.73
CA LYS A 27 8.98 6.23 9.40
C LYS A 27 7.89 7.08 8.78
N ILE A 28 8.30 8.14 8.09
CA ILE A 28 7.42 8.94 7.25
C ILE A 28 7.94 8.80 5.83
N GLY A 29 7.06 8.62 4.86
CA GLY A 29 7.47 8.61 3.46
C GLY A 29 6.61 9.51 2.62
N LEU A 30 7.20 10.02 1.53
CA LEU A 30 6.51 10.78 0.49
C LEU A 30 6.86 10.17 -0.87
N GLY A 31 5.90 10.14 -1.78
CA GLY A 31 6.12 9.51 -3.08
C GLY A 31 4.85 9.29 -3.89
N MET A 32 4.97 8.40 -4.86
CA MET A 32 3.91 7.97 -5.77
C MET A 32 3.77 6.45 -5.82
N GLY A 33 2.56 5.97 -6.09
CA GLY A 33 2.22 4.55 -6.28
C GLY A 33 1.28 4.01 -5.20
N SER A 34 1.09 2.69 -5.16
CA SER A 34 0.23 2.03 -4.16
C SER A 34 0.68 2.30 -2.73
N ASN A 35 2.00 2.38 -2.46
CA ASN A 35 2.51 2.68 -1.12
C ASN A 35 2.09 4.05 -0.57
N TYR A 36 1.62 4.94 -1.44
CA TYR A 36 1.26 6.33 -1.14
C TYR A 36 -0.20 6.63 -1.51
N ASN A 37 -0.96 5.61 -1.90
CA ASN A 37 -2.31 5.72 -2.47
C ASN A 37 -2.43 6.78 -3.57
N GLY A 38 -1.57 6.67 -4.60
CA GLY A 38 -1.39 7.69 -5.63
C GLY A 38 -0.17 8.54 -5.32
N ILE A 39 -0.26 9.86 -5.46
CA ILE A 39 0.76 10.82 -5.01
C ILE A 39 0.40 11.26 -3.60
N GLY A 40 1.30 11.00 -2.64
CA GLY A 40 0.96 11.23 -1.25
C GLY A 40 2.07 10.85 -0.29
N GLY A 41 1.65 10.47 0.91
CA GLY A 41 2.54 10.12 2.01
C GLY A 41 2.08 8.90 2.78
N TYR A 42 2.99 8.34 3.57
CA TYR A 42 2.65 7.34 4.58
C TYR A 42 3.31 7.65 5.91
N TYR A 43 2.71 7.11 6.96
CA TYR A 43 3.27 6.99 8.29
C TYR A 43 3.33 5.51 8.64
N GLY A 44 4.49 5.04 9.11
CA GLY A 44 4.70 3.63 9.39
C GLY A 44 5.49 3.36 10.65
N ILE A 45 5.34 2.13 11.12
CA ILE A 45 6.06 1.54 12.24
C ILE A 45 6.95 0.46 11.64
N ASN A 46 8.25 0.64 11.82
CA ASN A 46 9.27 -0.22 11.26
C ASN A 46 9.91 -1.09 12.36
N SER A 47 10.15 -2.35 12.04
CA SER A 47 11.04 -3.26 12.77
C SER A 47 12.32 -3.48 11.94
N GLN A 48 13.17 -4.43 12.29
CA GLN A 48 14.40 -4.68 11.52
C GLN A 48 14.12 -5.17 10.08
N GLU A 49 13.05 -5.95 9.90
CA GLU A 49 12.75 -6.65 8.64
C GLU A 49 11.36 -6.33 8.09
N SER A 50 10.60 -5.44 8.72
CA SER A 50 9.21 -5.22 8.34
C SER A 50 8.71 -3.80 8.59
N LEU A 51 7.87 -3.30 7.69
CA LEU A 51 7.22 -1.99 7.79
C LEU A 51 5.69 -2.16 7.69
N MET A 52 4.99 -1.80 8.76
CA MET A 52 3.53 -1.60 8.75
C MET A 52 3.27 -0.11 8.56
N TYR A 53 2.39 0.28 7.65
CA TYR A 53 2.15 1.70 7.38
C TYR A 53 0.69 2.01 7.04
N GLY A 54 0.27 3.23 7.32
CA GLY A 54 -0.93 3.86 6.79
C GLY A 54 -0.55 4.96 5.81
N SER A 55 -1.26 5.08 4.69
CA SER A 55 -0.97 6.05 3.63
C SER A 55 -2.20 6.87 3.27
N ALA A 56 -1.96 8.07 2.77
CA ALA A 56 -2.98 8.94 2.20
C ALA A 56 -2.39 9.67 1.01
N GLY A 57 -3.18 9.81 -0.05
CA GLY A 57 -2.73 10.41 -1.29
C GLY A 57 -3.89 10.60 -2.27
N CYS A 58 -3.55 11.13 -3.44
CA CYS A 58 -4.51 11.32 -4.51
C CYS A 58 -3.92 10.84 -5.84
N LEU A 59 -4.76 10.24 -6.68
CA LEU A 59 -4.44 9.98 -8.07
C LEU A 59 -4.57 11.30 -8.82
N ALA A 60 -3.43 11.89 -9.17
CA ALA A 60 -3.41 13.20 -9.83
C ALA A 60 -3.82 13.09 -11.30
N LEU A 61 -4.94 13.75 -11.62
CA LEU A 61 -5.26 14.42 -12.89
C LEU A 61 -5.51 13.52 -14.11
N VAL A 62 -6.71 12.96 -14.21
CA VAL A 62 -7.28 12.68 -15.54
C VAL A 62 -7.93 13.97 -16.03
N GLN A 63 -7.31 14.63 -17.01
CA GLN A 63 -7.94 15.75 -17.72
C GLN A 63 -9.14 15.18 -18.49
N HIS A 64 -10.36 15.50 -18.06
CA HIS A 64 -11.52 15.19 -18.88
C HIS A 64 -11.56 16.16 -20.07
N SER A 65 -12.05 15.70 -21.22
CA SER A 65 -12.18 16.51 -22.45
C SER A 65 -13.05 17.76 -22.31
N ASN A 66 -13.70 17.95 -21.15
CA ASN A 66 -14.59 19.06 -20.81
C ASN A 66 -14.07 20.02 -19.72
N ASN A 67 -12.76 20.05 -19.44
CA ASN A 67 -12.12 21.02 -18.52
C ASN A 67 -12.37 20.83 -17.01
N ASP A 68 -13.00 19.73 -16.57
CA ASP A 68 -13.13 19.43 -15.13
C ASP A 68 -11.92 18.64 -14.61
N ILE A 69 -11.36 19.11 -13.49
CA ILE A 69 -10.28 18.46 -12.77
C ILE A 69 -10.90 17.56 -11.71
N SER A 70 -10.93 16.24 -11.97
CA SER A 70 -11.23 15.24 -10.95
C SER A 70 -9.95 14.91 -10.17
N THR A 71 -10.04 14.85 -8.85
CA THR A 71 -8.94 14.45 -7.96
C THR A 71 -9.45 13.37 -7.03
N ASP A 72 -9.09 12.14 -7.36
CA ASP A 72 -9.52 10.97 -6.60
C ASP A 72 -8.54 10.74 -5.46
N CYS A 73 -8.94 11.11 -4.24
CA CYS A 73 -8.14 10.96 -3.03
C CYS A 73 -8.56 9.73 -2.24
N GLY A 74 -7.63 9.18 -1.50
CA GLY A 74 -7.87 7.96 -0.76
C GLY A 74 -6.95 7.77 0.43
N VAL A 75 -7.26 6.75 1.20
CA VAL A 75 -6.44 6.24 2.30
C VAL A 75 -6.19 4.75 2.15
N GLY A 76 -5.09 4.27 2.71
CA GLY A 76 -4.76 2.85 2.68
C GLY A 76 -3.84 2.44 3.82
N ALA A 77 -3.59 1.15 3.90
CA ALA A 77 -2.65 0.56 4.83
C ALA A 77 -1.89 -0.57 4.15
N GLY A 78 -0.67 -0.86 4.60
CA GLY A 78 0.12 -1.93 4.02
C GLY A 78 1.12 -2.53 4.98
N TYR A 79 1.64 -3.66 4.54
CA TYR A 79 2.73 -4.39 5.18
C TYR A 79 3.79 -4.70 4.14
N LEU A 80 5.05 -4.51 4.51
CA LEU A 80 6.23 -4.93 3.75
C LEU A 80 7.13 -5.76 4.67
N SER A 81 7.71 -6.82 4.12
CA SER A 81 8.71 -7.64 4.80
C SER A 81 9.85 -7.98 3.84
N THR A 82 11.07 -7.93 4.36
CA THR A 82 12.27 -8.34 3.61
C THR A 82 12.56 -9.84 3.75
N SER A 83 12.13 -10.46 4.86
CA SER A 83 12.37 -11.88 5.15
C SER A 83 11.47 -12.89 4.44
N LEU A 84 10.43 -12.43 3.72
CA LEU A 84 9.52 -13.35 3.01
C LEU A 84 10.19 -14.11 1.85
N PHE A 85 11.07 -13.48 1.09
CA PHE A 85 11.72 -14.10 -0.07
C PHE A 85 13.24 -13.86 -0.16
N PHE A 86 13.78 -12.88 0.58
CA PHE A 86 15.19 -12.49 0.49
C PHE A 86 15.83 -12.57 1.88
N ALA A 87 16.24 -13.78 2.28
CA ALA A 87 16.95 -13.98 3.54
C ALA A 87 18.25 -13.17 3.57
N ASP A 88 18.54 -12.54 4.71
CA ASP A 88 19.71 -11.69 4.98
C ASP A 88 19.85 -10.41 4.12
N ASP A 89 18.82 -10.02 3.36
CA ASP A 89 18.79 -8.76 2.62
C ASP A 89 17.73 -7.83 3.21
N ASN A 90 18.11 -6.61 3.59
CA ASN A 90 17.19 -5.61 4.12
C ASN A 90 16.72 -4.59 3.07
N LYS A 91 17.09 -4.74 1.80
CA LYS A 91 16.75 -3.82 0.71
C LYS A 91 15.54 -4.26 -0.08
N HIS A 92 15.34 -5.57 -0.24
CA HIS A 92 14.28 -6.12 -1.05
C HIS A 92 13.09 -6.49 -0.18
N ALA A 93 11.99 -5.77 -0.30
CA ALA A 93 10.77 -6.05 0.45
C ALA A 93 9.62 -6.45 -0.48
N VAL A 94 8.80 -7.35 0.01
CA VAL A 94 7.54 -7.74 -0.60
C VAL A 94 6.42 -7.56 0.41
N GLY A 95 5.20 -7.41 -0.08
CA GLY A 95 4.04 -7.45 0.79
C GLY A 95 2.78 -7.03 0.08
N VAL A 96 1.87 -6.43 0.83
CA VAL A 96 0.53 -6.10 0.36
C VAL A 96 0.13 -4.72 0.85
N HIS A 97 -0.56 -3.99 -0.02
CA HIS A 97 -1.26 -2.77 0.30
C HIS A 97 -2.76 -2.97 0.10
N VAL A 98 -3.58 -2.38 0.96
CA VAL A 98 -5.02 -2.30 0.79
C VAL A 98 -5.41 -0.84 0.89
N GLY A 99 -6.22 -0.38 -0.04
CA GLY A 99 -6.58 1.03 -0.13
C GLY A 99 -8.03 1.20 -0.51
N THR A 100 -8.52 2.41 -0.27
CA THR A 100 -9.78 2.90 -0.79
C THR A 100 -9.55 4.27 -1.39
N THR A 101 -10.19 4.53 -2.52
CA THR A 101 -10.11 5.81 -3.21
C THR A 101 -11.53 6.28 -3.46
N TYR A 102 -11.78 7.57 -3.22
CA TYR A 102 -13.04 8.19 -3.61
C TYR A 102 -12.98 8.49 -5.09
N ASN A 103 -13.76 7.74 -5.87
CA ASN A 103 -13.82 7.90 -7.31
C ASN A 103 -14.78 9.05 -7.64
N THR A 104 -14.32 10.02 -8.43
CA THR A 104 -15.15 11.11 -8.95
C THR A 104 -15.38 11.01 -10.46
N LEU A 105 -14.84 9.97 -11.10
CA LEU A 105 -15.05 9.67 -12.51
C LEU A 105 -16.46 9.11 -12.73
N ASP A 106 -17.11 9.56 -13.81
CA ASP A 106 -18.43 9.09 -14.29
C ASP A 106 -19.61 9.28 -13.30
N ASP A 107 -19.61 10.33 -12.48
CA ASP A 107 -20.67 10.66 -11.48
C ASP A 107 -20.91 9.58 -10.40
N LYS A 108 -20.08 8.53 -10.37
CA LYS A 108 -20.12 7.47 -9.37
C LYS A 108 -19.43 7.98 -8.10
N ASN A 109 -20.18 8.73 -7.28
CA ASN A 109 -19.76 9.22 -5.96
C ASN A 109 -19.57 8.06 -4.95
N GLU A 110 -18.63 7.17 -5.23
CA GLU A 110 -18.48 5.89 -4.53
C GLU A 110 -17.03 5.64 -4.14
N TRP A 111 -16.88 4.92 -3.02
CA TRP A 111 -15.59 4.45 -2.55
C TRP A 111 -15.23 3.15 -3.25
N GLN A 112 -14.08 3.12 -3.93
CA GLN A 112 -13.55 1.93 -4.56
C GLN A 112 -12.39 1.37 -3.75
N GLY A 113 -12.59 0.15 -3.23
CA GLY A 113 -11.54 -0.60 -2.54
C GLY A 113 -10.64 -1.36 -3.50
N TYR A 114 -9.37 -1.54 -3.11
CA TYR A 114 -8.42 -2.34 -3.88
C TYR A 114 -7.40 -3.02 -2.97
N VAL A 115 -6.79 -4.08 -3.51
CA VAL A 115 -5.67 -4.81 -2.92
C VAL A 115 -4.51 -4.80 -3.90
N ALA A 116 -3.30 -4.55 -3.42
CA ALA A 116 -2.11 -4.44 -4.24
C ALA A 116 -0.93 -5.21 -3.63
N PRO A 117 -0.71 -6.48 -4.02
CA PRO A 117 0.57 -7.15 -3.83
C PRO A 117 1.69 -6.33 -4.48
N GLN A 118 2.78 -6.14 -3.76
CA GLN A 118 3.81 -5.19 -4.16
C GLN A 118 5.21 -5.67 -3.80
N TYR A 119 6.17 -5.20 -4.60
CA TYR A 119 7.59 -5.31 -4.36
C TYR A 119 8.18 -3.90 -4.26
N VAL A 120 9.06 -3.68 -3.28
CA VAL A 120 9.72 -2.40 -3.02
C VAL A 120 11.19 -2.65 -2.71
N TYR A 121 12.06 -1.97 -3.44
CA TYR A 121 13.49 -1.91 -3.16
C TYR A 121 13.84 -0.62 -2.42
N PHE A 122 14.57 -0.73 -1.32
CA PHE A 122 15.11 0.36 -0.52
C PHE A 122 16.62 0.45 -0.76
N VAL A 123 17.13 1.57 -1.27
CA VAL A 123 18.55 1.70 -1.68
C VAL A 123 19.53 1.42 -0.52
N ASP A 124 19.17 1.86 0.69
CA ASP A 124 20.00 1.80 1.90
C ASP A 124 19.49 0.79 2.93
N GLY A 125 18.32 0.20 2.67
CA GLY A 125 17.62 -0.76 3.54
C GLY A 125 16.31 -0.21 4.12
N ILE A 126 15.37 -1.12 4.41
CA ILE A 126 14.01 -0.83 4.92
C ILE A 126 14.01 -0.05 6.23
N ASN A 127 15.07 -0.20 7.03
CA ASN A 127 15.23 0.46 8.33
C ASN A 127 15.93 1.82 8.28
N LYS A 128 16.37 2.28 7.10
CA LYS A 128 17.10 3.54 6.96
C LYS A 128 16.27 4.59 6.22
N GLN A 129 16.76 5.82 6.30
CA GLN A 129 16.37 6.87 5.38
C GLN A 129 16.85 6.49 3.99
N SER A 130 15.95 6.43 3.02
CA SER A 130 16.32 5.91 1.71
C SER A 130 15.34 6.28 0.62
N VAL A 131 15.88 6.39 -0.60
CA VAL A 131 15.09 6.33 -1.82
C VAL A 131 14.56 4.91 -1.98
N LYS A 132 13.30 4.81 -2.36
CA LYS A 132 12.63 3.53 -2.64
C LYS A 132 11.96 3.54 -4.00
N PHE A 133 12.01 2.39 -4.67
CA PHE A 133 11.35 2.16 -5.94
C PHE A 133 10.83 0.73 -6.05
N GLY A 134 9.81 0.50 -6.86
CA GLY A 134 9.20 -0.82 -6.97
C GLY A 134 7.96 -0.80 -7.85
N GLY A 135 7.10 -1.78 -7.65
CA GLY A 135 5.85 -1.89 -8.39
C GLY A 135 4.83 -2.77 -7.69
N SER A 136 3.58 -2.65 -8.11
CA SER A 136 2.49 -3.46 -7.59
C SER A 136 1.48 -3.76 -8.68
N ILE A 137 0.75 -4.85 -8.45
CA ILE A 137 -0.40 -5.25 -9.25
C ILE A 137 -1.62 -4.89 -8.42
N ILE A 138 -2.44 -3.96 -8.89
CA ILE A 138 -3.67 -3.54 -8.24
C ILE A 138 -4.80 -4.44 -8.73
N PHE A 139 -5.54 -5.00 -7.78
CA PHE A 139 -6.81 -5.69 -8.01
C PHE A 139 -7.93 -4.86 -7.37
N SER A 140 -8.91 -4.44 -8.15
CA SER A 140 -10.12 -3.77 -7.67
C SER A 140 -11.37 -4.43 -8.24
N GLU A 141 -12.50 -4.28 -7.56
CA GLU A 141 -13.80 -4.69 -8.07
C GLU A 141 -14.55 -3.44 -8.57
N ASP A 142 -15.16 -3.56 -9.75
CA ASP A 142 -16.05 -2.54 -10.31
C ASP A 142 -17.21 -3.26 -11.00
N GLU A 143 -18.44 -2.99 -10.57
CA GLU A 143 -19.66 -3.63 -11.09
C GLU A 143 -19.63 -5.17 -11.15
N GLY A 144 -18.88 -5.81 -10.24
CA GLY A 144 -18.72 -7.28 -10.18
C GLY A 144 -17.65 -7.85 -11.10
N GLU A 145 -16.92 -7.01 -11.83
CA GLU A 145 -15.73 -7.39 -12.59
C GLU A 145 -14.45 -7.03 -11.82
N VAL A 146 -13.48 -7.95 -11.81
CA VAL A 146 -12.15 -7.69 -11.25
C VAL A 146 -11.31 -6.97 -12.30
N LYS A 147 -10.86 -5.77 -11.95
CA LYS A 147 -9.94 -4.96 -12.75
C LYS A 147 -8.52 -5.12 -12.23
N GLU A 148 -7.58 -5.21 -13.16
CA GLU A 148 -6.15 -5.38 -12.89
C GLU A 148 -5.36 -4.22 -13.48
N ALA A 149 -4.45 -3.64 -12.71
CA ALA A 149 -3.56 -2.59 -13.19
C ALA A 149 -2.15 -2.74 -12.63
N LEU A 150 -1.15 -2.31 -13.39
CA LEU A 150 0.23 -2.20 -12.92
C LEU A 150 0.52 -0.77 -12.50
N THR A 151 1.11 -0.60 -11.32
CA THR A 151 1.64 0.70 -10.90
C THR A 151 3.09 0.59 -10.50
N LEU A 152 3.83 1.67 -10.75
CA LEU A 152 5.16 1.86 -10.21
C LEU A 152 5.06 2.53 -8.83
N ASN A 153 5.98 2.18 -7.95
CA ASN A 153 6.16 2.82 -6.66
C ASN A 153 7.48 3.58 -6.70
N MET A 154 7.49 4.84 -6.28
CA MET A 154 8.72 5.63 -6.16
C MET A 154 8.55 6.66 -5.06
N GLY A 155 9.56 6.82 -4.21
CA GLY A 155 9.52 7.85 -3.18
C GLY A 155 10.74 7.85 -2.28
N TYR A 156 10.62 8.59 -1.18
CA TYR A 156 11.64 8.68 -0.14
C TYR A 156 11.04 8.34 1.22
N GLN A 157 11.81 7.64 2.04
CA GLN A 157 11.52 7.33 3.44
C GLN A 157 12.47 8.11 4.34
N PHE A 158 11.91 8.78 5.36
CA PHE A 158 12.60 9.51 6.43
C PHE A 158 12.62 8.72 7.74
#